data_AF-A0A1Q5K5S9-F1
#
_entry.id   AF-A0A1Q5K5S9-F1
#
_cell.length_a   1.000
_cell.length_b   1.000
_cell.length_c   1.000
_cell.angle_alpha   90.00
_cell.angle_beta   90.00
_cell.angle_gamma   90.00
#
_symmetry.space_group_name_H-M   'P 1'
#
loop_
_entity.id
_entity.type
_entity.pdbx_description
1 polymer ?
#
loop_
_entity_poly.entity_id
_entity_poly.type
_entity_poly.pdbx_seq_one_letter_code
_entity_poly.pdbx_strand_id
1 'polypeptide(L)'
;MRRRSLLLAALPAGLVTLSACGDDKSGASKGASPSPSVSSAPPPKIVDGPLPAITAGKKFGEKPTVAKGTGDPSPNLAVKTVIAGSGRTIAENDFIQANYLGQIWDTAKVFDNSYDRGRPLLMQLAQGTIIDGWRYALAGKKTGSRVEIAVPPELGYGKAGQPDAGIKGTDTLVFVIDLIESFNSKSSAQGKPVAQDDPALPKVATNTDGQVPKVTVPKSDPPKKLVSAYVLEGDGPELKADQTVLCQFQGLVWEGGKTFQRTYGSGRLSQFSLEQMEQTVKGLAQGLTGKKVGSRVLVVVPPELGYGDKPPTGGVIKKDSTLVFTVDILAAM
;
A
#
# COMPACT_ATOMS: atom_id res chain seq x y z
N MET A 1 -4.69 -3.87 35.23
CA MET A 1 -5.00 -2.42 35.27
C MET A 1 -4.44 -1.78 34.01
N ARG A 2 -5.31 -1.44 33.06
CA ARG A 2 -4.95 -0.81 31.77
C ARG A 2 -5.13 0.70 31.93
N ARG A 3 -4.11 1.50 31.62
CA ARG A 3 -4.26 2.97 31.48
C ARG A 3 -4.22 3.31 30.00
N ARG A 4 -5.38 3.72 29.49
CA ARG A 4 -5.58 4.36 28.19
C ARG A 4 -5.38 5.86 28.39
N SER A 5 -4.56 6.50 27.56
CA SER A 5 -4.46 7.96 27.53
C SER A 5 -5.01 8.46 26.20
N LEU A 6 -6.13 9.17 26.30
CA LEU A 6 -6.78 9.97 25.27
C LEU A 6 -6.06 11.32 25.18
N LEU A 7 -5.84 11.84 23.97
CA LEU A 7 -5.51 13.25 23.75
C LEU A 7 -6.52 13.83 22.75
N LEU A 8 -7.34 14.74 23.27
CA LEU A 8 -8.23 15.63 22.53
C LEU A 8 -7.39 16.68 21.77
N ALA A 9 -7.72 16.92 20.50
CA ALA A 9 -7.31 18.11 19.78
C ALA A 9 -8.54 19.01 19.54
N ALA A 10 -8.41 20.27 19.97
CA ALA A 10 -9.46 21.28 19.94
C ALA A 10 -9.59 21.94 18.55
N LEU A 11 -10.85 22.19 18.16
CA LEU A 11 -11.29 22.99 17.02
C LEU A 11 -11.17 24.50 17.31
N PRO A 12 -10.89 25.33 16.30
CA PRO A 12 -11.42 26.68 16.25
C PRO A 12 -12.53 26.79 15.20
N ALA A 13 -13.71 27.17 15.68
CA ALA A 13 -14.83 27.63 14.86
C ALA A 13 -14.60 29.09 14.43
N GLY A 14 -14.77 29.38 13.14
CA GLY A 14 -14.75 30.73 12.58
C GLY A 14 -15.84 30.89 11.54
N LEU A 15 -16.77 31.81 11.81
CA LEU A 15 -17.97 32.17 11.05
C LEU A 15 -17.73 32.41 9.55
N VAL A 16 -18.66 31.95 8.71
CA VAL A 16 -18.84 32.38 7.32
C VAL A 16 -20.13 33.19 7.21
N THR A 17 -20.00 34.46 6.84
CA THR A 17 -21.14 35.32 6.43
C THR A 17 -21.36 35.21 4.92
N LEU A 18 -22.63 35.03 4.54
CA LEU A 18 -23.13 35.02 3.16
C LEU A 18 -23.26 36.44 2.59
N SER A 19 -22.90 36.63 1.32
CA SER A 19 -23.49 37.55 0.30
C SER A 19 -22.61 37.44 -0.96
N ALA A 20 -23.07 37.04 -2.15
CA ALA A 20 -24.09 37.57 -3.07
C ALA A 20 -23.38 38.00 -4.38
N CYS A 21 -24.02 37.73 -5.52
CA CYS A 21 -23.49 37.76 -6.89
C CYS A 21 -23.03 39.14 -7.40
N GLY A 22 -22.19 39.14 -8.45
CA GLY A 22 -21.99 40.29 -9.35
C GLY A 22 -20.87 40.08 -10.37
N ASP A 23 -21.24 39.97 -11.64
CA ASP A 23 -20.38 39.82 -12.83
C ASP A 23 -19.56 41.08 -13.18
N ASP A 24 -18.56 40.82 -14.04
CA ASP A 24 -17.88 41.69 -15.00
C ASP A 24 -16.51 42.33 -14.71
N LYS A 25 -15.65 42.15 -15.74
CA LYS A 25 -14.36 42.79 -16.08
C LYS A 25 -13.05 42.19 -15.55
N SER A 26 -12.54 41.29 -16.38
CA SER A 26 -11.14 41.09 -16.78
C SER A 26 -10.12 42.14 -16.32
N GLY A 27 -9.18 41.70 -15.48
CA GLY A 27 -7.89 42.32 -15.22
C GLY A 27 -6.88 41.23 -14.84
N ALA A 28 -5.87 41.03 -15.67
CA ALA A 28 -4.91 39.94 -15.57
C ALA A 28 -4.06 40.03 -14.28
N SER A 29 -4.04 38.95 -13.50
CA SER A 29 -3.02 38.70 -12.47
C SER A 29 -2.34 37.36 -12.75
N LYS A 30 -1.05 37.44 -13.09
CA LYS A 30 -0.14 36.29 -13.18
C LYS A 30 -0.02 35.64 -11.81
N GLY A 31 -0.79 34.59 -11.57
CA GLY A 31 -0.62 33.66 -10.46
C GLY A 31 -0.25 32.29 -10.99
N ALA A 32 1.00 32.12 -11.42
CA ALA A 32 1.53 30.78 -11.66
C ALA A 32 1.53 30.03 -10.32
N SER A 33 0.56 29.13 -10.16
CA SER A 33 0.55 28.17 -9.06
C SER A 33 1.82 27.32 -9.18
N PRO A 34 2.68 27.22 -8.15
CA PRO A 34 3.85 26.40 -8.25
C PRO A 34 3.38 24.95 -8.37
N SER A 35 3.66 24.35 -9.54
CA SER A 35 3.74 22.89 -9.63
C SER A 35 4.67 22.40 -8.52
N PRO A 36 4.36 21.28 -7.83
CA PRO A 36 5.30 20.71 -6.89
C PRO A 36 6.55 20.30 -7.67
N SER A 37 7.60 21.10 -7.55
CA SER A 37 8.92 20.77 -8.05
C SER A 37 9.34 19.48 -7.39
N VAL A 38 9.40 18.41 -8.18
CA VAL A 38 10.09 17.17 -7.83
C VAL A 38 11.50 17.58 -7.44
N SER A 39 11.85 17.50 -6.16
CA SER A 39 13.19 17.80 -5.71
C SER A 39 14.09 16.66 -6.21
N SER A 40 14.67 16.87 -7.38
CA SER A 40 15.57 15.94 -8.08
C SER A 40 16.98 16.04 -7.49
N ALA A 41 17.13 15.79 -6.20
CA ALA A 41 18.45 15.51 -5.66
C ALA A 41 19.02 14.31 -6.44
N PRO A 42 20.27 14.39 -6.93
CA PRO A 42 20.88 13.28 -7.66
C PRO A 42 20.92 12.04 -6.75
N PRO A 43 20.77 10.83 -7.32
CA PRO A 43 20.82 9.60 -6.54
C PRO A 43 22.17 9.52 -5.79
N PRO A 44 22.17 8.99 -4.55
CA PRO A 44 23.38 8.91 -3.75
C PRO A 44 24.39 7.96 -4.38
N LYS A 45 25.67 8.14 -4.06
CA LYS A 45 26.70 7.15 -4.40
C LYS A 45 26.42 5.86 -3.62
N ILE A 46 26.45 4.73 -4.32
CA ILE A 46 26.34 3.38 -3.74
C ILE A 46 27.71 2.71 -3.74
N VAL A 47 28.05 2.04 -2.65
CA VAL A 47 29.30 1.28 -2.48
C VAL A 47 29.02 -0.14 -1.97
N ASP A 48 29.99 -1.06 -2.08
CA ASP A 48 29.81 -2.46 -1.65
C ASP A 48 29.99 -2.68 -0.14
N GLY A 49 30.53 -1.70 0.58
CA GLY A 49 30.82 -1.81 2.01
C GLY A 49 31.54 -0.59 2.60
N PRO A 50 31.96 -0.66 3.87
CA PRO A 50 31.91 -1.84 4.74
C PRO A 50 30.48 -2.21 5.18
N LEU A 51 30.25 -3.50 5.46
CA LEU A 51 29.01 -4.04 6.04
C LEU A 51 29.39 -5.03 7.16
N PRO A 52 28.69 -5.07 8.31
CA PRO A 52 28.97 -6.05 9.35
C PRO A 52 28.61 -7.47 8.90
N ALA A 53 29.13 -8.49 9.57
CA ALA A 53 28.83 -9.87 9.19
C ALA A 53 27.45 -10.32 9.68
N ILE A 54 26.67 -10.98 8.81
CA ILE A 54 25.53 -11.80 9.22
C ILE A 54 26.05 -13.10 9.85
N THR A 55 25.92 -13.24 11.17
CA THR A 55 26.49 -14.35 11.95
C THR A 55 25.56 -15.55 12.05
N ALA A 56 24.24 -15.34 12.03
CA ALA A 56 23.22 -16.39 12.08
C ALA A 56 22.03 -16.06 11.18
N GLY A 57 21.19 -17.08 10.92
CA GLY A 57 19.99 -16.95 10.10
C GLY A 57 20.34 -16.50 8.68
N LYS A 58 21.27 -17.19 8.01
CA LYS A 58 21.85 -16.76 6.72
C LYS A 58 20.96 -17.06 5.52
N LYS A 59 19.98 -17.96 5.65
CA LYS A 59 19.07 -18.30 4.56
C LYS A 59 17.94 -17.28 4.48
N PHE A 60 17.38 -17.13 3.29
CA PHE A 60 16.19 -16.32 3.07
C PHE A 60 15.04 -16.79 3.96
N GLY A 61 14.32 -15.85 4.58
CA GLY A 61 13.22 -16.09 5.51
C GLY A 61 13.64 -16.37 6.95
N GLU A 62 14.91 -16.70 7.22
CA GLU A 62 15.40 -16.87 8.60
C GLU A 62 15.70 -15.51 9.22
N LYS A 63 15.29 -15.28 10.47
CA LYS A 63 15.66 -14.07 11.22
C LYS A 63 17.19 -13.97 11.31
N PRO A 64 17.82 -12.95 10.73
CA PRO A 64 19.28 -12.82 10.75
C PRO A 64 19.75 -12.37 12.13
N THR A 65 21.01 -12.66 12.46
CA THR A 65 21.76 -11.96 13.52
C THR A 65 22.94 -11.27 12.86
N VAL A 66 23.14 -9.99 13.15
CA VAL A 66 24.17 -9.17 12.50
C VAL A 66 25.16 -8.70 13.56
N ALA A 67 26.45 -8.85 13.31
CA ALA A 67 27.49 -8.39 14.21
C ALA A 67 27.47 -6.87 14.37
N LYS A 68 28.10 -6.37 15.43
CA LYS A 68 28.44 -4.95 15.55
C LYS A 68 29.37 -4.55 14.40
N GLY A 69 29.17 -3.36 13.85
CA GLY A 69 30.06 -2.78 12.85
C GLY A 69 31.47 -2.57 13.42
N THR A 70 32.49 -2.80 12.60
CA THR A 70 33.90 -2.62 12.96
C THR A 70 34.47 -1.42 12.22
N GLY A 71 35.14 -0.52 12.94
CA GLY A 71 35.64 0.73 12.37
C GLY A 71 34.52 1.67 11.93
N ASP A 72 34.89 2.65 11.11
CA ASP A 72 33.96 3.66 10.64
C ASP A 72 33.08 3.12 9.50
N PRO A 73 31.75 3.38 9.53
CA PRO A 73 30.87 3.08 8.41
C PRO A 73 31.22 3.94 7.19
N SER A 74 30.77 3.52 6.01
CA SER A 74 30.87 4.38 4.81
C SER A 74 30.02 5.64 4.99
N PRO A 75 30.48 6.82 4.55
CA PRO A 75 29.64 8.01 4.43
C PRO A 75 28.68 7.92 3.23
N ASN A 76 28.73 6.84 2.45
CA ASN A 76 27.85 6.57 1.33
C ASN A 76 26.93 5.39 1.66
N LEU A 77 25.85 5.22 0.90
CA LEU A 77 24.97 4.06 1.02
C LEU A 77 25.72 2.78 0.64
N ALA A 78 25.97 1.90 1.61
CA ALA A 78 26.56 0.59 1.34
C ALA A 78 25.46 -0.43 1.04
N VAL A 79 25.59 -1.20 -0.03
CA VAL A 79 24.57 -2.17 -0.46
C VAL A 79 25.23 -3.45 -0.94
N LYS A 80 24.79 -4.59 -0.40
CA LYS A 80 25.21 -5.91 -0.85
C LYS A 80 24.01 -6.82 -1.03
N THR A 81 23.90 -7.42 -2.21
CA THR A 81 22.95 -8.52 -2.42
C THR A 81 23.59 -9.80 -1.88
N VAL A 82 23.11 -10.25 -0.72
CA VAL A 82 23.61 -11.44 -0.01
C VAL A 82 23.05 -12.72 -0.64
N ILE A 83 21.77 -12.69 -1.02
CA ILE A 83 21.11 -13.75 -1.80
C ILE A 83 20.48 -13.06 -3.01
N ALA A 84 20.81 -13.53 -4.20
CA ALA A 84 20.21 -13.02 -5.43
C ALA A 84 18.84 -13.67 -5.65
N GLY A 85 17.80 -12.84 -5.75
CA GLY A 85 16.46 -13.26 -6.13
C GLY A 85 16.31 -13.40 -7.65
N SER A 86 15.33 -14.18 -8.06
CA SER A 86 14.99 -14.43 -9.46
C SER A 86 13.66 -13.79 -9.87
N GLY A 87 12.93 -13.20 -8.93
CA GLY A 87 11.60 -12.65 -9.16
C GLY A 87 11.60 -11.30 -9.87
N ARG A 88 10.50 -10.59 -9.70
CA ARG A 88 10.25 -9.29 -10.33
C ARG A 88 11.32 -8.27 -9.91
N THR A 89 11.83 -7.51 -10.87
CA THR A 89 12.69 -6.35 -10.58
C THR A 89 11.87 -5.23 -9.97
N ILE A 90 12.33 -4.73 -8.83
CA ILE A 90 11.70 -3.66 -8.07
C ILE A 90 12.06 -2.32 -8.70
N ALA A 91 11.06 -1.50 -8.98
CA ALA A 91 11.23 -0.12 -9.43
C ALA A 91 10.99 0.87 -8.28
N GLU A 92 11.43 2.11 -8.47
CA GLU A 92 10.99 3.20 -7.59
C GLU A 92 9.46 3.33 -7.60
N ASN A 93 8.89 3.70 -6.45
CA ASN A 93 7.44 3.79 -6.22
C ASN A 93 6.67 2.47 -6.29
N ASP A 94 7.33 1.33 -6.54
CA ASP A 94 6.70 0.03 -6.31
C ASP A 94 6.40 -0.14 -4.82
N PHE A 95 5.33 -0.86 -4.52
CA PHE A 95 5.11 -1.43 -3.20
C PHE A 95 5.99 -2.66 -3.05
N ILE A 96 6.62 -2.80 -1.89
CA ILE A 96 7.36 -4.01 -1.53
C ILE A 96 6.72 -4.67 -0.33
N GLN A 97 6.70 -6.00 -0.34
CA GLN A 97 6.52 -6.80 0.85
C GLN A 97 7.87 -7.36 1.27
N ALA A 98 8.30 -7.11 2.51
CA ALA A 98 9.63 -7.51 2.95
C ALA A 98 9.67 -7.92 4.42
N ASN A 99 10.49 -8.92 4.72
CA ASN A 99 10.96 -9.16 6.08
C ASN A 99 12.28 -8.40 6.31
N TYR A 100 12.48 -7.85 7.50
CA TYR A 100 13.70 -7.12 7.81
C TYR A 100 14.09 -7.16 9.28
N LEU A 101 15.37 -6.94 9.53
CA LEU A 101 15.91 -6.58 10.83
C LEU A 101 16.76 -5.32 10.65
N GLY A 102 16.53 -4.32 11.50
CA GLY A 102 17.29 -3.08 11.56
C GLY A 102 18.04 -2.96 12.88
N GLN A 103 19.32 -2.62 12.83
CA GLN A 103 20.15 -2.34 14.00
C GLN A 103 21.05 -1.12 13.81
N ILE A 104 21.56 -0.58 14.91
CA ILE A 104 22.53 0.51 14.90
C ILE A 104 23.94 -0.06 14.71
N TRP A 105 24.70 0.48 13.76
CA TRP A 105 26.07 0.04 13.41
C TRP A 105 26.98 -0.11 14.64
N ASP A 106 27.08 0.96 15.45
CA ASP A 106 28.03 1.07 16.56
C ASP A 106 27.73 0.19 17.77
N THR A 107 26.49 -0.27 17.92
CA THR A 107 26.05 -0.95 19.15
C THR A 107 25.49 -2.33 18.89
N ALA A 108 25.22 -2.69 17.63
CA ALA A 108 24.40 -3.84 17.25
C ALA A 108 23.02 -3.87 17.91
N LYS A 109 22.56 -2.74 18.48
CA LYS A 109 21.23 -2.65 19.09
C LYS A 109 20.21 -2.77 17.97
N VAL A 110 19.47 -3.87 17.96
CA VAL A 110 18.28 -4.04 17.13
C VAL A 110 17.23 -3.05 17.62
N PHE A 111 16.81 -2.15 16.75
CA PHE A 111 15.77 -1.17 17.07
C PHE A 111 14.40 -1.60 16.54
N ASP A 112 14.36 -2.40 15.47
CA ASP A 112 13.12 -2.87 14.88
C ASP A 112 13.32 -4.12 14.00
N ASN A 113 12.31 -5.00 13.93
CA ASN A 113 12.32 -6.14 13.01
C ASN A 113 10.91 -6.74 12.76
N SER A 114 10.68 -7.28 11.56
CA SER A 114 9.42 -7.91 11.19
C SER A 114 9.27 -9.36 11.65
N TYR A 115 10.39 -10.06 11.84
CA TYR A 115 10.40 -11.49 12.18
C TYR A 115 9.74 -11.77 13.53
N ASP A 116 10.07 -10.98 14.56
CA ASP A 116 9.49 -11.12 15.90
C ASP A 116 8.00 -10.76 15.94
N ARG A 117 7.56 -9.91 15.00
CA ARG A 117 6.13 -9.59 14.83
C ARG A 117 5.37 -10.66 14.07
N GLY A 118 6.05 -11.57 13.37
CA GLY A 118 5.43 -12.57 12.51
C GLY A 118 4.68 -11.99 11.30
N ARG A 119 4.89 -10.71 10.95
CA ARG A 119 4.23 -10.06 9.81
C ARG A 119 5.24 -9.22 8.99
N PRO A 120 5.37 -9.48 7.68
CA PRO A 120 6.18 -8.66 6.80
C PRO A 120 5.74 -7.20 6.78
N LEU A 121 6.67 -6.30 6.48
CA LEU A 121 6.38 -4.93 6.09
C LEU A 121 5.72 -4.94 4.71
N LEU A 122 4.72 -4.09 4.51
CA LEU A 122 4.23 -3.70 3.19
C LEU A 122 4.35 -2.17 3.09
N MET A 123 5.16 -1.68 2.15
CA MET A 123 5.46 -0.25 2.06
C MET A 123 5.77 0.18 0.63
N GLN A 124 5.42 1.41 0.28
CA GLN A 124 5.81 2.00 -1.00
C GLN A 124 7.24 2.54 -0.95
N LEU A 125 8.06 2.26 -1.97
CA LEU A 125 9.39 2.85 -2.13
C LEU A 125 9.31 4.28 -2.71
N ALA A 126 8.47 5.12 -2.10
CA ALA A 126 8.24 6.50 -2.48
C ALA A 126 8.83 7.46 -1.43
N GLN A 127 9.20 8.66 -1.88
CA GLN A 127 9.76 9.69 -1.01
C GLN A 127 8.78 10.03 0.13
N GLY A 128 9.31 10.19 1.34
CA GLY A 128 8.51 10.50 2.54
C GLY A 128 7.64 9.34 3.04
N THR A 129 7.66 8.18 2.39
CA THR A 129 6.93 6.98 2.82
C THR A 129 7.84 5.99 3.55
N ILE A 130 9.08 5.88 3.10
CA ILE A 130 10.14 5.09 3.73
C ILE A 130 11.46 5.87 3.65
N ILE A 131 12.43 5.54 4.52
CA ILE A 131 13.75 6.19 4.49
C ILE A 131 14.41 6.05 3.11
N ASP A 132 15.07 7.10 2.66
CA ASP A 132 15.63 7.18 1.30
C ASP A 132 16.68 6.10 1.03
N GLY A 133 17.41 5.66 2.06
CA GLY A 133 18.36 4.54 1.96
C GLY A 133 17.72 3.26 1.44
N TRP A 134 16.48 2.94 1.86
CA TRP A 134 15.76 1.77 1.32
C TRP A 134 15.33 1.99 -0.12
N ARG A 135 14.81 3.19 -0.45
CA ARG A 135 14.36 3.50 -1.81
C ARG A 135 15.48 3.30 -2.82
N TYR A 136 16.65 3.86 -2.55
CA TYR A 136 17.80 3.78 -3.45
C TYR A 136 18.45 2.39 -3.44
N ALA A 137 18.56 1.73 -2.28
CA ALA A 137 19.25 0.44 -2.22
C ALA A 137 18.46 -0.71 -2.87
N LEU A 138 17.13 -0.65 -2.82
CA LEU A 138 16.26 -1.73 -3.27
C LEU A 138 15.79 -1.56 -4.72
N ALA A 139 15.87 -0.34 -5.28
CA ALA A 139 15.62 -0.12 -6.70
C ALA A 139 16.59 -0.97 -7.56
N GLY A 140 16.04 -1.67 -8.55
CA GLY A 140 16.78 -2.58 -9.43
C GLY A 140 17.08 -3.96 -8.82
N LYS A 141 16.82 -4.19 -7.53
CA LYS A 141 16.89 -5.53 -6.93
C LYS A 141 15.68 -6.38 -7.34
N LYS A 142 15.78 -7.69 -7.18
CA LYS A 142 14.70 -8.63 -7.52
C LYS A 142 14.01 -9.17 -6.27
N THR A 143 12.71 -9.44 -6.33
CA THR A 143 12.04 -10.22 -5.29
C THR A 143 12.67 -11.62 -5.18
N GLY A 144 12.63 -12.19 -3.97
CA GLY A 144 13.44 -13.34 -3.55
C GLY A 144 14.87 -13.00 -3.15
N SER A 145 15.30 -11.74 -3.21
CA SER A 145 16.65 -11.35 -2.79
C SER A 145 16.71 -11.11 -1.28
N ARG A 146 17.85 -11.47 -0.68
CA ARG A 146 18.29 -10.90 0.59
C ARG A 146 19.30 -9.79 0.32
N VAL A 147 19.03 -8.59 0.81
CA VAL A 147 19.90 -7.42 0.64
C VAL A 147 20.32 -6.92 2.02
N GLU A 148 21.61 -6.72 2.20
CA GLU A 148 22.18 -6.06 3.37
C GLU A 148 22.60 -4.64 2.98
N ILE A 149 22.24 -3.67 3.82
CA ILE A 149 22.54 -2.26 3.57
C ILE A 149 23.04 -1.58 4.84
N ALA A 150 23.97 -0.63 4.69
CA ALA A 150 24.30 0.34 5.72
C ALA A 150 23.93 1.74 5.23
N VAL A 151 23.03 2.38 5.97
CA VAL A 151 22.38 3.64 5.62
C VAL A 151 22.96 4.75 6.49
N PRO A 152 23.68 5.72 5.89
CA PRO A 152 24.20 6.86 6.63
C PRO A 152 23.05 7.77 7.10
N PRO A 153 23.25 8.59 8.14
CA PRO A 153 22.17 9.34 8.79
C PRO A 153 21.32 10.17 7.82
N GLU A 154 21.93 10.83 6.84
CA GLU A 154 21.24 11.69 5.85
C GLU A 154 20.27 10.92 4.94
N LEU A 155 20.46 9.61 4.75
CA LEU A 155 19.54 8.74 4.01
C LEU A 155 18.61 7.94 4.94
N GLY A 156 18.76 8.11 6.25
CA GLY A 156 17.96 7.49 7.32
C GLY A 156 17.02 8.50 7.97
N TYR A 157 17.24 8.76 9.27
CA TYR A 157 16.42 9.68 10.07
C TYR A 157 17.02 11.08 10.22
N GLY A 158 18.11 11.38 9.50
CA GLY A 158 18.78 12.67 9.52
C GLY A 158 19.23 13.10 10.92
N LYS A 159 19.49 14.40 11.09
CA LYS A 159 19.97 14.98 12.37
C LYS A 159 19.00 14.81 13.53
N ALA A 160 17.71 14.62 13.25
CA ALA A 160 16.69 14.41 14.29
C ALA A 160 16.78 13.02 14.93
N GLY A 161 17.25 12.02 14.17
CA GLY A 161 17.21 10.62 14.61
C GLY A 161 15.77 10.11 14.81
N GLN A 162 15.63 9.05 15.59
CA GLN A 162 14.36 8.51 16.05
C GLN A 162 14.49 8.12 17.53
N PRO A 163 14.29 9.06 18.46
CA PRO A 163 14.55 8.85 19.89
C PRO A 163 13.78 7.68 20.49
N ASP A 164 12.54 7.43 20.07
CA ASP A 164 11.71 6.32 20.56
C ASP A 164 12.30 4.95 20.21
N ALA A 165 13.03 4.87 19.08
CA ALA A 165 13.79 3.69 18.67
C ALA A 165 15.22 3.68 19.26
N GLY A 166 15.62 4.77 19.93
CA GLY A 166 16.99 5.01 20.41
C GLY A 166 17.99 5.28 19.31
N ILE A 167 17.54 5.74 18.14
CA ILE A 167 18.38 6.13 17.01
C ILE A 167 18.74 7.60 17.16
N LYS A 168 20.04 7.90 17.17
CA LYS A 168 20.56 9.28 17.22
C LYS A 168 20.72 9.83 15.80
N GLY A 169 20.82 11.15 15.69
CA GLY A 169 21.00 11.81 14.41
C GLY A 169 22.35 11.60 13.71
N THR A 170 23.27 10.89 14.36
CA THR A 170 24.60 10.53 13.85
C THR A 170 24.71 9.04 13.54
N ASP A 171 23.68 8.25 13.83
CA ASP A 171 23.77 6.79 13.77
C ASP A 171 23.66 6.29 12.32
N THR A 172 24.61 5.46 11.90
CA THR A 172 24.46 4.63 10.71
C THR A 172 23.60 3.41 11.04
N LEU A 173 22.63 3.12 10.19
CA LEU A 173 21.72 1.99 10.37
C LEU A 173 22.10 0.84 9.47
N VAL A 174 22.06 -0.39 9.99
CA VAL A 174 22.28 -1.60 9.23
C VAL A 174 20.97 -2.35 9.11
N PHE A 175 20.60 -2.72 7.90
CA PHE A 175 19.43 -3.54 7.64
C PHE A 175 19.80 -4.80 6.87
N VAL A 176 19.15 -5.91 7.23
CA VAL A 176 19.09 -7.12 6.40
C VAL A 176 17.64 -7.32 6.00
N ILE A 177 17.39 -7.31 4.69
CA ILE A 177 16.06 -7.21 4.09
C ILE A 177 15.84 -8.39 3.15
N ASP A 178 14.82 -9.19 3.44
CA ASP A 178 14.30 -10.21 2.55
C ASP A 178 13.14 -9.63 1.75
N LEU A 179 13.37 -9.45 0.45
CA LEU A 179 12.37 -8.96 -0.49
C LEU A 179 11.45 -10.12 -0.88
N ILE A 180 10.23 -10.15 -0.35
CA ILE A 180 9.27 -11.24 -0.57
C ILE A 180 8.55 -11.02 -1.90
N GLU A 181 7.85 -9.89 -2.01
CA GLU A 181 7.04 -9.55 -3.19
C GLU A 181 7.15 -8.07 -3.54
N SER A 182 6.72 -7.71 -4.75
CA SER A 182 6.58 -6.32 -5.17
C SER A 182 5.37 -6.11 -6.06
N PHE A 183 4.72 -4.96 -5.90
CA PHE A 183 3.50 -4.62 -6.60
C PHE A 183 3.58 -3.23 -7.22
N ASN A 184 3.01 -3.10 -8.42
CA ASN A 184 2.90 -1.82 -9.10
C ASN A 184 1.53 -1.68 -9.75
N SER A 185 1.30 -0.59 -10.47
CA SER A 185 0.02 -0.31 -11.13
C SER A 185 -0.41 -1.33 -12.20
N LYS A 186 0.44 -2.29 -12.56
CA LYS A 186 0.11 -3.41 -13.45
C LYS A 186 -0.10 -4.73 -12.69
N SER A 187 0.10 -4.77 -11.38
CA SER A 187 -0.20 -5.94 -10.56
C SER A 187 -1.70 -6.24 -10.59
N SER A 188 -2.02 -7.53 -10.57
CA SER A 188 -3.37 -8.08 -10.61
C SER A 188 -3.43 -9.34 -9.74
N ALA A 189 -4.63 -9.88 -9.52
CA ALA A 189 -4.84 -11.15 -8.85
C ALA A 189 -4.07 -12.30 -9.54
N GLN A 190 -3.72 -13.31 -8.76
CA GLN A 190 -2.95 -14.49 -9.20
C GLN A 190 -3.70 -15.81 -8.98
N GLY A 191 -4.96 -15.71 -8.54
CA GLY A 191 -5.80 -16.85 -8.19
C GLY A 191 -6.26 -17.69 -9.38
N LYS A 192 -6.80 -18.87 -9.05
CA LYS A 192 -7.40 -19.78 -10.03
C LYS A 192 -8.83 -19.33 -10.38
N PRO A 193 -9.25 -19.42 -11.66
CA PRO A 193 -10.62 -19.10 -12.05
C PRO A 193 -11.67 -19.90 -11.28
N VAL A 194 -12.71 -19.20 -10.84
CA VAL A 194 -13.91 -19.80 -10.23
C VAL A 194 -15.09 -19.62 -11.19
N ALA A 195 -15.92 -20.65 -11.33
CA ALA A 195 -17.08 -20.63 -12.22
C ALA A 195 -18.09 -19.54 -11.80
N GLN A 196 -18.68 -18.86 -12.79
CA GLN A 196 -19.61 -17.75 -12.61
C GLN A 196 -20.95 -18.12 -13.27
N ASP A 197 -21.63 -19.10 -12.67
CA ASP A 197 -22.77 -19.78 -13.29
C ASP A 197 -24.11 -19.12 -12.97
N ASP A 198 -24.18 -18.29 -11.94
CA ASP A 198 -25.41 -17.57 -11.58
C ASP A 198 -25.69 -16.45 -12.61
N PRO A 199 -26.74 -16.57 -13.45
CA PRO A 199 -27.07 -15.56 -14.45
C PRO A 199 -27.60 -14.26 -13.84
N ALA A 200 -28.00 -14.28 -12.56
CA ALA A 200 -28.46 -13.09 -11.84
C ALA A 200 -27.30 -12.24 -11.31
N LEU A 201 -26.04 -12.69 -11.43
CA LEU A 201 -24.86 -11.96 -10.98
C LEU A 201 -24.05 -11.36 -12.13
N PRO A 202 -23.31 -10.25 -11.88
CA PRO A 202 -22.35 -9.73 -12.84
C PRO A 202 -21.30 -10.76 -13.22
N LYS A 203 -21.01 -10.88 -14.52
CA LYS A 203 -19.90 -11.70 -15.03
C LYS A 203 -18.65 -10.84 -15.18
N VAL A 204 -17.54 -11.31 -14.63
CA VAL A 204 -16.25 -10.61 -14.56
C VAL A 204 -15.19 -11.39 -15.33
N ALA A 205 -14.43 -10.70 -16.16
CA ALA A 205 -13.30 -11.29 -16.88
C ALA A 205 -12.17 -11.73 -15.92
N THR A 206 -11.47 -12.81 -16.30
CA THR A 206 -10.42 -13.46 -15.51
C THR A 206 -9.00 -13.07 -15.97
N ASN A 207 -8.85 -12.03 -16.79
CA ASN A 207 -7.54 -11.53 -17.21
C ASN A 207 -6.74 -11.00 -16.01
N THR A 208 -5.44 -11.29 -16.01
CA THR A 208 -4.48 -10.91 -14.93
C THR A 208 -3.31 -10.07 -15.47
N ASP A 209 -3.49 -9.49 -16.65
CA ASP A 209 -2.52 -8.66 -17.39
C ASP A 209 -2.40 -7.22 -16.87
N GLY A 210 -3.03 -6.92 -15.73
CA GLY A 210 -3.10 -5.58 -15.15
C GLY A 210 -4.08 -4.64 -15.86
N GLN A 211 -4.78 -5.10 -16.90
CA GLN A 211 -5.84 -4.33 -17.55
C GLN A 211 -7.14 -4.41 -16.76
N VAL A 212 -7.99 -3.39 -16.95
CA VAL A 212 -9.31 -3.35 -16.31
C VAL A 212 -10.12 -4.59 -16.72
N PRO A 213 -10.60 -5.42 -15.77
CA PRO A 213 -11.40 -6.57 -16.14
C PRO A 213 -12.76 -6.12 -16.65
N LYS A 214 -13.20 -6.69 -17.77
CA LYS A 214 -14.55 -6.43 -18.29
C LYS A 214 -15.59 -6.98 -17.30
N VAL A 215 -16.56 -6.15 -16.94
CA VAL A 215 -17.72 -6.53 -16.11
C VAL A 215 -18.98 -6.40 -16.95
N THR A 216 -19.79 -7.45 -16.97
CA THR A 216 -21.10 -7.47 -17.61
C THR A 216 -22.17 -7.59 -16.53
N VAL A 217 -22.82 -6.48 -16.22
CA VAL A 217 -23.93 -6.45 -15.25
C VAL A 217 -25.21 -6.93 -15.96
N PRO A 218 -25.97 -7.88 -15.38
CA PRO A 218 -27.21 -8.35 -15.99
C PRO A 218 -28.30 -7.27 -15.94
N LYS A 219 -29.32 -7.42 -16.79
CA LYS A 219 -30.47 -6.50 -16.82
C LYS A 219 -31.54 -6.82 -15.76
N SER A 220 -31.38 -7.92 -15.03
CA SER A 220 -32.27 -8.31 -13.94
C SER A 220 -32.14 -7.38 -12.74
N ASP A 221 -33.09 -7.48 -11.82
CA ASP A 221 -33.02 -6.77 -10.55
C ASP A 221 -31.76 -7.16 -9.75
N PRO A 222 -31.14 -6.20 -9.03
CA PRO A 222 -29.99 -6.49 -8.19
C PRO A 222 -30.34 -7.42 -7.01
N PRO A 223 -29.39 -8.23 -6.54
CA PRO A 223 -29.51 -8.96 -5.28
C PRO A 223 -29.84 -8.03 -4.10
N LYS A 224 -30.84 -8.42 -3.29
CA LYS A 224 -31.22 -7.70 -2.05
C LYS A 224 -30.30 -7.99 -0.86
N LYS A 225 -29.30 -8.84 -1.05
CA LYS A 225 -28.33 -9.22 -0.02
C LYS A 225 -26.93 -9.00 -0.57
N LEU A 226 -25.98 -8.77 0.35
CA LEU A 226 -24.57 -8.72 0.00
C LEU A 226 -24.16 -9.99 -0.74
N VAL A 227 -23.55 -9.84 -1.91
CA VAL A 227 -22.88 -10.93 -2.62
C VAL A 227 -21.39 -10.74 -2.49
N SER A 228 -20.68 -11.82 -2.17
CA SER A 228 -19.22 -11.84 -2.18
C SER A 228 -18.70 -13.16 -2.76
N ALA A 229 -18.35 -13.12 -4.05
CA ALA A 229 -17.97 -14.30 -4.83
C ALA A 229 -16.52 -14.17 -5.33
N TYR A 230 -15.81 -15.29 -5.35
CA TYR A 230 -14.53 -15.36 -6.05
C TYR A 230 -14.77 -15.35 -7.56
N VAL A 231 -13.99 -14.53 -8.26
CA VAL A 231 -13.80 -14.60 -9.72
C VAL A 231 -12.50 -15.35 -9.99
N LEU A 232 -11.46 -15.02 -9.22
CA LEU A 232 -10.22 -15.75 -9.10
C LEU A 232 -9.98 -16.00 -7.61
N GLU A 233 -9.76 -17.24 -7.18
CA GLU A 233 -9.43 -17.57 -5.78
C GLU A 233 -7.92 -17.71 -5.62
N GLY A 234 -7.32 -16.82 -4.81
CA GLY A 234 -5.93 -16.87 -4.41
C GLY A 234 -5.68 -17.92 -3.32
N ASP A 235 -4.41 -18.22 -3.07
CA ASP A 235 -3.93 -19.15 -2.04
C ASP A 235 -3.33 -18.45 -0.81
N GLY A 236 -3.34 -17.11 -0.81
CA GLY A 236 -2.86 -16.30 0.30
C GLY A 236 -3.75 -16.38 1.55
N PRO A 237 -3.29 -15.78 2.66
CA PRO A 237 -4.07 -15.74 3.90
C PRO A 237 -5.40 -15.01 3.73
N GLU A 238 -6.37 -15.36 4.56
CA GLU A 238 -7.65 -14.67 4.62
C GLU A 238 -7.52 -13.29 5.26
N LEU A 239 -8.24 -12.32 4.68
CA LEU A 239 -8.33 -10.96 5.18
C LEU A 239 -9.09 -10.90 6.51
N LYS A 240 -8.53 -10.17 7.47
CA LYS A 240 -9.16 -9.84 8.75
C LYS A 240 -9.65 -8.41 8.75
N ALA A 241 -10.69 -8.12 9.52
CA ALA A 241 -11.37 -6.82 9.53
C ALA A 241 -10.48 -5.64 9.97
N ASP A 242 -9.39 -5.90 10.71
CA ASP A 242 -8.44 -4.90 11.19
C ASP A 242 -7.29 -4.61 10.21
N GLN A 243 -7.26 -5.28 9.05
CA GLN A 243 -6.17 -5.16 8.10
C GLN A 243 -6.33 -4.02 7.09
N THR A 244 -5.20 -3.56 6.60
CA THR A 244 -5.11 -2.72 5.41
C THR A 244 -4.87 -3.59 4.18
N VAL A 245 -5.62 -3.33 3.11
CA VAL A 245 -5.54 -4.07 1.85
C VAL A 245 -4.88 -3.21 0.79
N LEU A 246 -3.85 -3.73 0.14
CA LEU A 246 -3.32 -3.20 -1.13
C LEU A 246 -4.07 -3.88 -2.28
N CYS A 247 -4.66 -3.09 -3.17
CA CYS A 247 -5.51 -3.64 -4.23
C CYS A 247 -5.48 -2.85 -5.54
N GLN A 248 -5.97 -3.51 -6.58
CA GLN A 248 -6.64 -2.85 -7.69
C GLN A 248 -8.14 -3.05 -7.56
N PHE A 249 -8.95 -2.06 -7.94
CA PHE A 249 -10.38 -2.22 -8.01
C PHE A 249 -11.03 -1.37 -9.09
N GLN A 250 -12.28 -1.70 -9.38
CA GLN A 250 -13.24 -0.82 -10.02
C GLN A 250 -14.59 -0.95 -9.32
N GLY A 251 -15.30 0.16 -9.26
CA GLY A 251 -16.66 0.28 -8.76
C GLY A 251 -17.58 0.75 -9.87
N LEU A 252 -18.71 0.06 -10.03
CA LEU A 252 -19.76 0.36 -10.98
C LEU A 252 -21.11 0.48 -10.25
N VAL A 253 -22.02 1.28 -10.79
CA VAL A 253 -23.42 1.25 -10.39
C VAL A 253 -24.11 0.12 -11.16
N TRP A 254 -24.94 -0.69 -10.48
CA TRP A 254 -25.72 -1.76 -11.12
C TRP A 254 -26.53 -1.23 -12.29
N GLU A 255 -27.30 -0.15 -12.05
CA GLU A 255 -28.10 0.53 -13.07
C GLU A 255 -27.18 1.10 -14.17
N GLY A 256 -27.26 0.52 -15.37
CA GLY A 256 -26.51 0.96 -16.55
C GLY A 256 -25.03 0.61 -16.55
N GLY A 257 -24.50 -0.05 -15.50
CA GLY A 257 -23.10 -0.52 -15.46
C GLY A 257 -22.08 0.61 -15.55
N LYS A 258 -22.41 1.82 -15.09
CA LYS A 258 -21.51 2.98 -15.18
C LYS A 258 -20.42 2.90 -14.11
N THR A 259 -19.15 2.94 -14.52
CA THR A 259 -18.01 3.03 -13.60
C THR A 259 -18.01 4.39 -12.90
N PHE A 260 -17.90 4.38 -11.56
CA PHE A 260 -17.72 5.60 -10.76
C PHE A 260 -16.32 5.75 -10.19
N GLN A 261 -15.58 4.65 -10.05
CA GLN A 261 -14.21 4.67 -9.54
C GLN A 261 -13.43 3.49 -10.10
N ARG A 262 -12.14 3.69 -10.39
CA ARG A 262 -11.22 2.63 -10.78
C ARG A 262 -9.77 3.00 -10.48
N THR A 263 -8.95 2.01 -10.21
CA THR A 263 -7.49 2.16 -10.08
C THR A 263 -6.75 1.63 -11.30
N TYR A 264 -7.33 0.67 -12.03
CA TYR A 264 -6.79 0.17 -13.30
C TYR A 264 -6.56 1.32 -14.30
N GLY A 265 -5.34 1.41 -14.82
CA GLY A 265 -4.92 2.47 -15.75
C GLY A 265 -4.63 3.83 -15.09
N SER A 266 -4.77 3.98 -13.77
CA SER A 266 -4.47 5.24 -13.07
C SER A 266 -2.97 5.48 -12.84
N GLY A 267 -2.13 4.47 -13.08
CA GLY A 267 -0.71 4.50 -12.74
C GLY A 267 -0.41 4.26 -11.26
N ARG A 268 -1.43 4.04 -10.40
CA ARG A 268 -1.26 3.83 -8.96
C ARG A 268 -2.10 2.65 -8.46
N LEU A 269 -1.65 2.03 -7.37
CA LEU A 269 -2.46 1.09 -6.57
C LEU A 269 -3.22 1.84 -5.48
N SER A 270 -4.25 1.20 -4.92
CA SER A 270 -4.98 1.72 -3.77
C SER A 270 -4.66 0.91 -2.52
N GLN A 271 -4.61 1.62 -1.38
CA GLN A 271 -4.59 1.01 -0.06
C GLN A 271 -5.75 1.56 0.76
N PHE A 272 -6.48 0.69 1.44
CA PHE A 272 -7.49 1.10 2.42
C PHE A 272 -7.56 0.13 3.59
N SER A 273 -7.84 0.68 4.78
CA SER A 273 -8.19 -0.10 5.96
C SER A 273 -9.61 -0.65 5.79
N LEU A 274 -9.81 -1.95 6.09
CA LEU A 274 -11.13 -2.56 6.06
C LEU A 274 -12.05 -1.96 7.13
N GLU A 275 -11.52 -1.64 8.31
CA GLU A 275 -12.27 -0.95 9.39
C GLU A 275 -12.77 0.44 8.94
N GLN A 276 -11.91 1.25 8.31
CA GLN A 276 -12.32 2.56 7.79
C GLN A 276 -13.28 2.43 6.61
N MET A 277 -13.07 1.42 5.76
CA MET A 277 -13.98 1.13 4.66
C MET A 277 -15.36 0.71 5.17
N GLU A 278 -15.44 0.00 6.29
CA GLU A 278 -16.71 -0.40 6.90
C GLU A 278 -17.59 0.80 7.28
N GLN A 279 -16.96 1.93 7.63
CA GLN A 279 -17.65 3.19 7.93
C GLN A 279 -18.15 3.92 6.68
N THR A 280 -17.57 3.63 5.51
CA THR A 280 -17.86 4.35 4.25
C THR A 280 -18.75 3.54 3.31
N VAL A 281 -18.38 2.27 3.05
CA VAL A 281 -19.12 1.31 2.23
C VAL A 281 -19.07 -0.02 2.96
N LYS A 282 -19.96 -0.17 3.95
CA LYS A 282 -20.03 -1.33 4.86
C LYS A 282 -19.98 -2.67 4.11
N GLY A 283 -20.74 -2.81 3.04
CA GLY A 283 -20.82 -4.04 2.26
C GLY A 283 -19.52 -4.39 1.53
N LEU A 284 -18.70 -3.40 1.16
CA LEU A 284 -17.40 -3.67 0.56
C LEU A 284 -16.44 -4.26 1.59
N ALA A 285 -16.36 -3.68 2.79
CA ALA A 285 -15.54 -4.22 3.87
C ALA A 285 -15.99 -5.62 4.29
N GLN A 286 -17.30 -5.82 4.48
CA GLN A 286 -17.89 -7.12 4.80
C GLN A 286 -17.68 -8.15 3.69
N GLY A 287 -17.78 -7.71 2.43
CA GLY A 287 -17.58 -8.58 1.27
C GLY A 287 -16.14 -9.05 1.12
N LEU A 288 -15.15 -8.25 1.53
CA LEU A 288 -13.73 -8.61 1.44
C LEU A 288 -13.22 -9.38 2.66
N THR A 289 -13.82 -9.19 3.83
CA THR A 289 -13.42 -9.91 5.05
C THR A 289 -13.57 -11.42 4.86
N GLY A 290 -12.55 -12.19 5.24
CA GLY A 290 -12.47 -13.64 5.04
C GLY A 290 -12.07 -14.07 3.62
N LYS A 291 -11.89 -13.14 2.66
CA LYS A 291 -11.37 -13.46 1.33
C LYS A 291 -9.86 -13.58 1.34
N LYS A 292 -9.32 -14.43 0.47
CA LYS A 292 -7.88 -14.70 0.40
C LYS A 292 -7.11 -13.64 -0.37
N VAL A 293 -5.93 -13.27 0.12
CA VAL A 293 -4.94 -12.51 -0.66
C VAL A 293 -4.59 -13.27 -1.95
N GLY A 294 -4.38 -12.53 -3.04
CA GLY A 294 -4.18 -13.05 -4.40
C GLY A 294 -5.48 -13.24 -5.19
N SER A 295 -6.65 -13.04 -4.57
CA SER A 295 -7.95 -13.23 -5.21
C SER A 295 -8.43 -12.03 -6.02
N ARG A 296 -9.26 -12.28 -7.02
CA ARG A 296 -10.22 -11.29 -7.56
C ARG A 296 -11.60 -11.61 -6.99
N VAL A 297 -12.21 -10.65 -6.31
CA VAL A 297 -13.53 -10.80 -5.67
C VAL A 297 -14.54 -9.90 -6.35
N LEU A 298 -15.69 -10.48 -6.72
CA LEU A 298 -16.90 -9.74 -7.07
C LEU A 298 -17.69 -9.47 -5.79
N VAL A 299 -17.96 -8.20 -5.51
CA VAL A 299 -18.81 -7.78 -4.40
C VAL A 299 -20.00 -6.98 -4.96
N VAL A 300 -21.22 -7.45 -4.71
CA VAL A 300 -22.45 -6.68 -5.02
C VAL A 300 -23.02 -6.17 -3.70
N VAL A 301 -22.99 -4.86 -3.54
CA VAL A 301 -23.36 -4.17 -2.31
C VAL A 301 -24.76 -3.59 -2.47
N PRO A 302 -25.77 -4.12 -1.76
CA PRO A 302 -27.11 -3.55 -1.77
C PRO A 302 -27.11 -2.18 -1.05
N PRO A 303 -28.11 -1.32 -1.31
CA PRO A 303 -28.05 0.08 -0.91
C PRO A 303 -27.85 0.31 0.60
N GLU A 304 -28.47 -0.52 1.44
CA GLU A 304 -28.38 -0.46 2.90
C GLU A 304 -26.98 -0.77 3.46
N LEU A 305 -26.10 -1.36 2.65
CA LEU A 305 -24.69 -1.59 2.97
C LEU A 305 -23.76 -0.69 2.15
N GLY A 306 -24.31 0.13 1.25
CA GLY A 306 -23.59 1.10 0.43
C GLY A 306 -23.80 2.52 0.95
N TYR A 307 -24.10 3.45 0.03
CA TYR A 307 -24.36 4.85 0.37
C TYR A 307 -25.82 5.15 0.77
N GLY A 308 -26.72 4.16 0.66
CA GLY A 308 -28.13 4.29 1.02
C GLY A 308 -28.79 5.57 0.47
N ASP A 309 -29.33 6.37 1.38
CA ASP A 309 -30.02 7.62 1.06
C ASP A 309 -29.11 8.85 0.94
N LYS A 310 -27.81 8.69 1.20
CA LYS A 310 -26.80 9.78 1.22
C LYS A 310 -25.68 9.50 0.22
N PRO A 311 -25.98 9.49 -1.09
CA PRO A 311 -24.95 9.31 -2.11
C PRO A 311 -23.94 10.47 -2.10
N PRO A 312 -22.68 10.23 -2.53
CA PRO A 312 -21.73 11.31 -2.81
C PRO A 312 -22.27 12.31 -3.83
N THR A 313 -21.95 13.59 -3.64
CA THR A 313 -22.41 14.66 -4.56
C THR A 313 -21.69 14.60 -5.91
N GLY A 314 -22.39 14.93 -7.00
CA GLY A 314 -21.78 15.13 -8.32
C GLY A 314 -21.36 13.87 -9.08
N GLY A 315 -21.85 12.68 -8.70
CA GLY A 315 -21.49 11.40 -9.30
C GLY A 315 -22.64 10.62 -9.96
N VAL A 316 -22.33 9.45 -10.50
CA VAL A 316 -23.33 8.52 -11.07
C VAL A 316 -24.06 7.68 -10.01
N ILE A 317 -23.58 7.70 -8.76
CA ILE A 317 -24.21 7.04 -7.62
C ILE A 317 -25.43 7.88 -7.21
N LYS A 318 -26.62 7.32 -7.35
CA LYS A 318 -27.88 7.93 -6.92
C LYS A 318 -28.31 7.37 -5.56
N LYS A 319 -29.32 8.01 -4.96
CA LYS A 319 -30.05 7.46 -3.82
C LYS A 319 -30.45 6.00 -4.13
N ASP A 320 -30.25 5.12 -3.17
CA ASP A 320 -30.61 3.70 -3.23
C ASP A 320 -29.92 2.89 -4.35
N SER A 321 -28.73 3.34 -4.80
CA SER A 321 -27.96 2.59 -5.80
C SER A 321 -27.36 1.30 -5.22
N THR A 322 -27.52 0.19 -5.95
CA THR A 322 -26.70 -1.02 -5.74
C THR A 322 -25.35 -0.83 -6.43
N LEU A 323 -24.26 -1.16 -5.72
CA LEU A 323 -22.90 -1.03 -6.22
C LEU A 323 -22.33 -2.40 -6.58
N VAL A 324 -21.49 -2.44 -7.61
CA VAL A 324 -20.74 -3.63 -8.05
C VAL A 324 -19.27 -3.29 -7.98
N PHE A 325 -18.51 -4.08 -7.23
CA PHE A 325 -17.06 -3.96 -7.14
C PHE A 325 -16.38 -5.20 -7.68
N THR A 326 -15.25 -5.01 -8.36
CA THR A 326 -14.28 -6.07 -8.59
C THR A 326 -12.97 -5.66 -7.97
N VAL A 327 -12.47 -6.44 -7.02
CA VAL A 327 -11.28 -6.12 -6.22
C VAL A 327 -10.24 -7.22 -6.39
N ASP A 328 -9.06 -6.86 -6.89
CA ASP A 328 -7.87 -7.70 -6.84
C ASP A 328 -7.15 -7.43 -5.53
N ILE A 329 -7.17 -8.40 -4.62
CA ILE A 329 -6.51 -8.32 -3.32
C ILE A 329 -5.04 -8.68 -3.53
N LEU A 330 -4.15 -7.70 -3.59
CA LEU A 330 -2.74 -7.93 -3.93
C LEU A 330 -1.91 -8.29 -2.69
N ALA A 331 -2.13 -7.60 -1.58
CA ALA A 331 -1.48 -7.86 -0.30
C ALA A 331 -2.32 -7.34 0.86
N ALA A 332 -2.00 -7.77 2.07
CA ALA A 332 -2.63 -7.31 3.31
C ALA A 332 -1.62 -7.17 4.44
N MET A 333 -1.88 -6.24 5.38
CA MET A 333 -1.05 -5.98 6.55
C MET A 333 -1.87 -5.58 7.78
#